data_AF-A0A3M2ME40-F1
#
_entry.id   AF-A0A3M2ME40-F1
#
_cell.length_a   1.000
_cell.length_b   1.000
_cell.length_c   1.000
_cell.angle_alpha   90.00
_cell.angle_beta   90.00
_cell.angle_gamma   90.00
#
_symmetry.space_group_name_H-M   'P 1'
#
loop_
_entity.id
_entity.type
_entity.pdbx_description
1 polymer ?
#
loop_
_entity_poly.entity_id
_entity_poly.type
_entity_poly.pdbx_seq_one_letter_code
_entity_poly.pdbx_strand_id
1 'polypeptide(L)'
;MTVLGVDAGHRDRAALERMILDVVPDPILLCTHPVQHVQAHHAASVELDPSAATAATEAFLAQGAAVAQDAQVTGPDDHTPGATLALALHRREGRAVRFEGQHLLKGTLTLDEALATGAVDRIESLGGPLPPETLLSTHDFVRPTYRAGDLILEITPSTTGAIPFELEHQHICGH
;
A
#
# COMPACT_ATOMS: atom_id res chain seq x y z
N MET A 1 -17.10 -3.79 -6.52
CA MET A 1 -16.02 -3.55 -5.55
C MET A 1 -16.54 -2.61 -4.49
N THR A 2 -16.14 -2.81 -3.24
CA THR A 2 -16.41 -1.90 -2.12
C THR A 2 -15.09 -1.39 -1.57
N VAL A 3 -15.06 -0.13 -1.16
CA VAL A 3 -13.87 0.50 -0.56
C VAL A 3 -14.18 0.91 0.87
N LEU A 4 -13.33 0.49 1.79
CA LEU A 4 -13.36 0.89 3.19
C LEU A 4 -12.14 1.74 3.50
N GLY A 5 -12.34 2.85 4.22
CA GLY A 5 -11.28 3.50 4.97
C GLY A 5 -11.28 2.97 6.40
N VAL A 6 -10.13 2.59 6.94
CA VAL A 6 -10.00 1.94 8.25
C VAL A 6 -8.90 2.62 9.06
N ASP A 7 -9.19 2.95 10.32
CA ASP A 7 -8.22 3.52 11.25
C ASP A 7 -8.43 2.97 12.66
N ALA A 8 -7.35 2.59 13.32
CA ALA A 8 -7.33 2.15 14.72
C ALA A 8 -6.17 2.79 15.52
N GLY A 9 -5.60 3.90 15.02
CA GLY A 9 -4.54 4.64 15.70
C GLY A 9 -3.17 3.96 15.72
N HIS A 10 -2.92 2.98 14.85
CA HIS A 10 -1.65 2.25 14.80
C HIS A 10 -0.48 3.14 14.36
N ARG A 11 0.47 3.36 15.28
CA ARG A 11 1.72 4.08 14.98
C ARG A 11 2.66 3.27 14.09
N ASP A 12 2.69 1.96 14.32
CA ASP A 12 3.43 1.02 13.49
C ASP A 12 2.58 0.62 12.29
N ARG A 13 3.09 0.91 11.09
CA ARG A 13 2.46 0.56 9.82
C ARG A 13 2.34 -0.96 9.66
N ALA A 14 3.34 -1.74 10.06
CA ALA A 14 3.29 -3.20 9.92
C ALA A 14 2.18 -3.81 10.79
N ALA A 15 1.96 -3.25 11.98
CA ALA A 15 0.86 -3.66 12.86
C ALA A 15 -0.51 -3.38 12.23
N LEU A 16 -0.69 -2.21 11.61
CA LEU A 16 -1.91 -1.90 10.85
C LEU A 16 -2.10 -2.88 9.69
N GLU A 17 -1.07 -3.09 8.87
CA GLU A 17 -1.15 -4.00 7.71
C GLU A 17 -1.51 -5.42 8.12
N ARG A 18 -0.93 -5.91 9.22
CA ARG A 18 -1.27 -7.22 9.79
C ARG A 18 -2.74 -7.28 10.19
N MET A 19 -3.22 -6.29 10.95
CA MET A 19 -4.62 -6.22 11.38
C MET A 19 -5.59 -6.21 10.19
N ILE A 20 -5.27 -5.44 9.13
CA ILE A 20 -6.09 -5.43 7.91
C ILE A 20 -6.08 -6.81 7.23
N LEU A 21 -4.91 -7.43 7.06
CA LEU A 21 -4.77 -8.70 6.35
C LEU A 21 -5.34 -9.89 7.15
N ASP A 22 -5.41 -9.80 8.48
CA ASP A 22 -6.07 -10.81 9.30
C ASP A 22 -7.60 -10.79 9.12
N VAL A 23 -8.19 -9.63 8.78
CA VAL A 23 -9.63 -9.46 8.51
C VAL A 23 -9.96 -9.67 7.03
N VAL A 24 -9.12 -9.15 6.13
CA VAL A 24 -9.28 -9.22 4.67
C VAL A 24 -7.98 -9.82 4.11
N PRO A 25 -7.87 -11.17 4.04
CA PRO A 25 -6.63 -11.83 3.59
C PRO A 25 -6.25 -11.54 2.15
N ASP A 26 -7.25 -11.41 1.27
CA ASP A 26 -7.08 -11.24 -0.17
C ASP A 26 -7.77 -9.94 -0.66
N PRO A 27 -7.30 -8.75 -0.24
CA PRO A 27 -7.86 -7.50 -0.71
C PRO A 27 -7.46 -7.29 -2.18
N ILE A 28 -8.34 -6.67 -2.96
CA ILE A 28 -8.08 -6.27 -4.34
C ILE A 28 -6.99 -5.19 -4.35
N LEU A 29 -7.10 -4.23 -3.43
CA LEU A 29 -6.13 -3.19 -3.19
C LEU A 29 -6.08 -2.88 -1.70
N LEU A 30 -4.87 -2.81 -1.14
CA LEU A 30 -4.61 -2.32 0.21
C LEU A 30 -3.57 -1.22 0.13
N CYS A 31 -3.94 0.00 0.55
CA CYS A 31 -3.03 1.12 0.70
C CYS A 31 -2.95 1.57 2.15
N THR A 32 -1.76 1.91 2.62
CA THR A 32 -1.56 2.61 3.91
C THR A 32 -1.28 4.08 3.70
N HIS A 33 -1.84 4.92 4.56
CA HIS A 33 -1.80 6.37 4.50
C HIS A 33 -1.28 6.94 5.82
N PRO A 34 -0.29 7.83 5.80
CA PRO A 34 0.12 8.54 7.01
C PRO A 34 -0.98 9.53 7.43
N VAL A 35 -1.32 9.51 8.71
CA VAL A 35 -2.29 10.42 9.32
C VAL A 35 -1.57 11.32 10.32
N GLN A 36 -1.74 12.64 10.16
CA GLN A 36 -1.15 13.66 11.05
C GLN A 36 -2.22 14.36 11.88
N HIS A 37 -3.08 13.58 12.54
CA HIS A 37 -4.19 14.08 13.34
C HIS A 37 -4.01 13.70 14.81
N VAL A 38 -3.84 14.71 15.69
CA VAL A 38 -3.52 14.59 17.13
C VAL A 38 -2.15 13.94 17.39
N GLN A 39 -1.93 12.71 16.90
CA GLN A 39 -0.66 11.99 16.92
C GLN A 39 -0.42 11.31 15.57
N ALA A 40 0.84 11.26 15.13
CA ALA A 40 1.19 10.58 13.88
C ALA A 40 0.91 9.06 13.98
N HIS A 41 0.12 8.54 13.07
CA HIS A 41 -0.23 7.13 12.94
C HIS A 41 -0.55 6.79 11.48
N HIS A 42 -1.01 5.57 11.22
CA HIS A 42 -1.38 5.10 9.90
C HIS A 42 -2.85 4.68 9.87
N ALA A 43 -3.51 4.97 8.75
CA ALA A 43 -4.82 4.45 8.38
C ALA A 43 -4.71 3.71 7.04
N ALA A 44 -5.69 2.90 6.69
CA ALA A 44 -5.67 2.08 5.48
C ALA A 44 -6.92 2.28 4.63
N SER A 45 -6.76 2.23 3.30
CA SER A 45 -7.89 1.97 2.42
C SER A 45 -7.81 0.57 1.85
N VAL A 46 -8.96 -0.11 1.88
CA VAL A 46 -9.10 -1.52 1.51
C VAL A 46 -10.19 -1.64 0.46
N GLU A 47 -9.82 -2.11 -0.73
CA GLU A 47 -10.76 -2.51 -1.78
C GLU A 47 -10.98 -4.01 -1.73
N LEU A 48 -12.23 -4.43 -1.70
CA LEU A 48 -12.61 -5.84 -1.54
C LEU A 48 -13.92 -6.16 -2.26
N ASP A 49 -14.24 -7.46 -2.30
CA ASP A 49 -15.52 -7.93 -2.83
C ASP A 49 -16.69 -7.41 -1.98
N PRO A 50 -17.77 -6.88 -2.58
CA PRO A 50 -18.91 -6.38 -1.84
C PRO A 50 -19.55 -7.40 -0.88
N SER A 51 -19.50 -8.70 -1.20
CA SER A 51 -20.04 -9.76 -0.35
C SER A 51 -19.28 -9.93 0.98
N ALA A 52 -18.02 -9.49 1.04
CA ALA A 52 -17.19 -9.52 2.25
C ALA A 52 -17.25 -8.23 3.07
N ALA A 53 -17.79 -7.14 2.52
CA ALA A 53 -17.72 -5.80 3.11
C ALA A 53 -18.37 -5.71 4.50
N THR A 54 -19.56 -6.30 4.69
CA THR A 54 -20.27 -6.26 5.97
C THR A 54 -19.50 -7.00 7.07
N ALA A 55 -19.05 -8.23 6.79
CA ALA A 55 -18.28 -9.02 7.75
C ALA A 55 -16.93 -8.35 8.09
N ALA A 56 -16.24 -7.77 7.10
CA ALA A 56 -15.00 -7.03 7.34
C ALA A 56 -15.24 -5.80 8.22
N THR A 57 -16.31 -5.04 7.95
CA THR A 57 -16.70 -3.87 8.76
C THR A 57 -16.93 -4.26 10.21
N GLU A 58 -17.74 -5.29 10.46
CA GLU A 58 -18.01 -5.79 11.81
C GLU A 58 -16.73 -6.24 12.52
N ALA A 59 -15.83 -6.94 11.82
CA ALA A 59 -14.56 -7.41 12.37
C ALA A 59 -13.61 -6.25 12.72
N PHE A 60 -13.54 -5.19 11.89
CA PHE A 60 -12.75 -4.00 12.18
C PHE A 60 -13.32 -3.23 13.38
N LEU A 61 -14.63 -3.05 13.45
CA LEU A 61 -15.29 -2.42 14.59
C LEU A 61 -15.05 -3.20 15.89
N ALA A 62 -15.09 -4.54 15.84
CA ALA A 62 -14.79 -5.40 16.98
C ALA A 62 -13.34 -5.27 17.48
N GLN A 63 -12.42 -4.84 16.62
CA GLN A 63 -11.02 -4.54 16.96
C GLN A 63 -10.81 -3.08 17.39
N GLY A 64 -11.88 -2.29 17.53
CA GLY A 64 -11.82 -0.90 17.94
C GLY A 64 -11.41 0.08 16.84
N ALA A 65 -11.47 -0.33 15.57
CA ALA A 65 -11.24 0.57 14.45
C ALA A 65 -12.48 1.43 14.17
N ALA A 66 -12.26 2.61 13.60
CA ALA A 66 -13.27 3.32 12.81
C ALA A 66 -13.22 2.85 11.35
N VAL A 67 -14.40 2.73 10.74
CA VAL A 67 -14.59 2.31 9.35
C VAL A 67 -15.41 3.35 8.62
N ALA A 68 -14.87 3.87 7.51
CA ALA A 68 -15.53 4.79 6.60
C ALA A 68 -15.93 4.08 5.30
N GLN A 69 -17.19 4.24 4.88
CA GLN A 69 -17.72 3.73 3.62
C GLN A 69 -18.82 4.68 3.12
N ASP A 70 -18.84 5.01 1.82
CA ASP A 70 -19.92 5.81 1.18
C ASP A 70 -20.32 7.09 1.94
N ALA A 71 -19.32 7.82 2.45
CA ALA A 71 -19.47 9.03 3.27
C ALA A 71 -20.13 8.83 4.65
N GLN A 72 -20.28 7.59 5.10
CA GLN A 72 -20.62 7.25 6.48
C GLN A 72 -19.38 6.74 7.20
N VAL A 73 -19.29 7.02 8.51
CA VAL A 73 -18.21 6.51 9.36
C VAL A 73 -18.82 5.93 10.62
N THR A 74 -18.36 4.75 11.01
CA THR A 74 -18.79 4.05 12.23
C THR A 74 -17.56 3.65 13.03
N GLY A 75 -17.62 3.74 14.36
CA GLY A 75 -16.53 3.36 15.27
C GLY A 75 -16.13 4.51 16.19
N PRO A 76 -14.97 4.44 16.86
CA PRO A 76 -14.53 5.46 17.80
C PRO A 76 -14.28 6.83 17.15
N ASP A 77 -14.72 7.90 17.83
CA ASP A 77 -14.60 9.28 17.33
C ASP A 77 -13.14 9.66 17.02
N ASP A 78 -12.19 9.22 17.85
CA ASP A 78 -10.76 9.53 17.70
C ASP A 78 -10.15 9.01 16.39
N HIS A 79 -10.73 7.96 15.80
CA HIS A 79 -10.25 7.30 14.57
C HIS A 79 -11.08 7.66 13.32
N THR A 80 -12.21 8.34 13.51
CA THR A 80 -13.07 8.78 12.41
C THR A 80 -12.35 9.67 11.37
N PRO A 81 -11.48 10.63 11.76
CA PRO A 81 -10.72 11.44 10.81
C PRO A 81 -9.77 10.62 9.94
N GLY A 82 -9.05 9.65 10.52
CA GLY A 82 -8.09 8.81 9.78
C GLY A 82 -8.79 7.85 8.82
N ALA A 83 -9.90 7.23 9.24
CA ALA A 83 -10.71 6.37 8.38
C ALA A 83 -11.28 7.14 7.17
N THR A 84 -11.80 8.36 7.42
CA THR A 84 -12.31 9.24 6.35
C THR A 84 -11.20 9.65 5.38
N LEU A 85 -10.04 10.04 5.90
CA LEU A 85 -8.88 10.42 5.08
C LEU A 85 -8.44 9.24 4.20
N ALA A 86 -8.29 8.05 4.77
CA ALA A 86 -7.86 6.88 4.02
C ALA A 86 -8.82 6.54 2.87
N LEU A 87 -10.14 6.59 3.12
CA LEU A 87 -11.15 6.41 2.07
C LEU A 87 -10.99 7.46 0.95
N ALA A 88 -10.80 8.73 1.30
CA ALA A 88 -10.64 9.81 0.33
C ALA A 88 -9.35 9.70 -0.51
N LEU A 89 -8.28 9.12 0.06
CA LEU A 89 -6.99 8.94 -0.61
C LEU A 89 -6.89 7.65 -1.43
N HIS A 90 -7.91 6.78 -1.39
CA HIS A 90 -7.92 5.53 -2.15
C HIS A 90 -7.61 5.77 -3.65
N ARG A 91 -6.62 5.01 -4.18
CA ARG A 91 -6.08 5.14 -5.56
C ARG A 91 -5.60 6.55 -5.94
N ARG A 92 -5.41 7.45 -4.99
CA ARG A 92 -4.89 8.81 -5.23
C ARG A 92 -3.54 9.00 -4.59
N GLU A 93 -3.41 8.55 -3.35
CA GLU A 93 -2.18 8.61 -2.56
C GLU A 93 -2.00 7.32 -1.74
N GLY A 94 -0.83 7.17 -1.13
CA GLY A 94 -0.56 6.08 -0.18
C GLY A 94 0.29 4.94 -0.75
N ARG A 95 0.89 4.17 0.17
CA ARG A 95 1.79 3.05 -0.14
C ARG A 95 0.97 1.79 -0.37
N ALA A 96 1.09 1.16 -1.52
CA ALA A 96 0.37 -0.06 -1.85
C ALA A 96 1.06 -1.28 -1.22
N VAL A 97 0.27 -2.06 -0.48
CA VAL A 97 0.67 -3.29 0.23
C VAL A 97 0.26 -4.53 -0.58
N ARG A 98 -0.95 -4.47 -1.13
CA ARG A 98 -1.52 -5.41 -2.09
C ARG A 98 -2.07 -4.60 -3.24
N PHE A 99 -1.84 -5.05 -4.46
CA PHE A 99 -2.32 -4.38 -5.67
C PHE A 99 -2.39 -5.41 -6.80
N GLU A 100 -3.20 -5.10 -7.80
CA GLU A 100 -3.37 -5.94 -8.98
C GLU A 100 -2.04 -6.12 -9.73
N GLY A 101 -1.75 -7.34 -10.19
CA GLY A 101 -0.51 -7.63 -10.91
C GLY A 101 0.76 -7.72 -10.04
N GLN A 102 0.69 -7.52 -8.71
CA GLN A 102 1.86 -7.61 -7.82
C GLN A 102 2.68 -8.91 -8.00
N HIS A 103 2.03 -10.03 -8.28
CA HIS A 103 2.69 -11.33 -8.50
C HIS A 103 3.52 -11.41 -9.79
N LEU A 104 3.31 -10.49 -10.74
CA LEU A 104 4.07 -10.39 -11.99
C LEU A 104 5.40 -9.66 -11.78
N LEU A 105 5.53 -8.85 -10.73
CA LEU A 105 6.75 -8.12 -10.36
C LEU A 105 7.62 -8.95 -9.42
N LYS A 106 8.09 -10.10 -9.91
CA LYS A 106 8.88 -11.08 -9.15
C LYS A 106 10.18 -11.45 -9.84
N GLY A 107 11.17 -11.86 -9.06
CA GLY A 107 12.50 -12.21 -9.54
C GLY A 107 13.25 -11.02 -10.12
N THR A 108 13.90 -11.25 -11.27
CA THR A 108 14.65 -10.24 -12.02
C THR A 108 13.97 -10.00 -13.35
N LEU A 109 13.66 -8.73 -13.64
CA LEU A 109 13.03 -8.24 -14.86
C LEU A 109 13.85 -7.05 -15.38
N THR A 110 13.74 -6.70 -16.65
CA THR A 110 14.13 -5.35 -17.11
C THR A 110 13.08 -4.32 -16.66
N LEU A 111 13.43 -3.03 -16.67
CA LEU A 111 12.45 -1.96 -16.38
C LEU A 111 11.30 -1.99 -17.39
N ASP A 112 11.59 -2.28 -18.66
CA ASP A 112 10.59 -2.38 -19.71
C ASP A 112 9.65 -3.58 -19.49
N GLU A 113 10.19 -4.76 -19.15
CA GLU A 113 9.37 -5.93 -18.82
C GLU A 113 8.47 -5.67 -17.60
N ALA A 114 9.02 -5.05 -16.55
CA ALA A 114 8.26 -4.71 -15.35
C ALA A 114 7.09 -3.75 -15.67
N LEU A 115 7.33 -2.72 -16.48
CA LEU A 115 6.30 -1.78 -16.89
C LEU A 115 5.26 -2.43 -17.83
N ALA A 116 5.70 -3.31 -18.74
CA ALA A 116 4.84 -4.04 -19.66
C ALA A 116 3.86 -5.00 -18.96
N THR A 117 4.09 -5.36 -17.70
CA THR A 117 3.11 -6.12 -16.89
C THR A 117 1.82 -5.34 -16.64
N GLY A 118 1.87 -4.00 -16.67
CA GLY A 118 0.76 -3.13 -16.28
C GLY A 118 0.45 -3.13 -14.78
N ALA A 119 1.28 -3.77 -13.94
CA ALA A 119 1.08 -3.82 -12.50
C ALA A 119 1.36 -2.47 -11.80
N VAL A 120 2.12 -1.59 -12.46
CA VAL A 120 2.41 -0.22 -12.04
C VAL A 120 2.32 0.69 -13.25
N ASP A 121 1.91 1.94 -13.02
CA ASP A 121 1.77 2.92 -14.10
C ASP A 121 3.12 3.49 -14.52
N ARG A 122 4.05 3.62 -13.56
CA ARG A 122 5.35 4.25 -13.77
C ARG A 122 6.43 3.63 -12.88
N ILE A 123 7.67 3.71 -13.35
CA ILE A 123 8.87 3.39 -12.57
C ILE A 123 9.73 4.65 -12.48
N GLU A 124 10.14 5.03 -11.26
CA GLU A 124 10.96 6.22 -10.99
C GLU A 124 12.25 5.83 -10.26
N SER A 125 13.40 6.24 -10.79
CA SER A 125 14.71 6.00 -10.18
C SER A 125 15.17 7.18 -9.32
N LEU A 126 15.56 6.90 -8.08
CA LEU A 126 16.08 7.88 -7.11
C LEU A 126 17.53 8.32 -7.36
N GLY A 127 18.15 7.90 -8.47
CA GLY A 127 19.49 8.31 -8.90
C GLY A 127 19.56 8.91 -10.30
N GLY A 128 18.41 9.31 -10.85
CA GLY A 128 18.28 9.78 -12.23
C GLY A 128 17.84 8.67 -13.20
N PRO A 129 17.59 9.01 -14.47
CA PRO A 129 17.04 8.08 -15.46
C PRO A 129 17.93 6.84 -15.66
N LEU A 130 17.30 5.69 -15.81
CA LEU A 130 17.96 4.42 -16.14
C LEU A 130 17.46 3.92 -17.51
N PRO A 131 18.32 3.25 -18.30
CA PRO A 131 17.90 2.63 -19.56
C PRO A 131 16.80 1.56 -19.33
N PRO A 132 15.83 1.39 -20.25
CA PRO A 132 14.75 0.40 -20.12
C PRO A 132 15.22 -1.04 -19.93
N GLU A 133 16.37 -1.40 -20.50
CA GLU A 133 17.02 -2.71 -20.39
C GLU A 133 17.72 -2.96 -19.05
N THR A 134 17.74 -1.96 -18.15
CA THR A 134 18.35 -2.11 -16.82
C THR A 134 17.64 -3.21 -16.04
N LEU A 135 18.41 -4.15 -15.49
CA LEU A 135 17.86 -5.22 -14.66
C LEU A 135 17.38 -4.67 -13.31
N LEU A 136 16.13 -4.96 -12.98
CA LEU A 136 15.47 -4.74 -11.70
C LEU A 136 15.41 -6.05 -10.94
N SER A 137 16.14 -6.14 -9.82
CA SER A 137 16.02 -7.25 -8.89
C SER A 137 14.96 -6.91 -7.84
N THR A 138 13.77 -7.50 -7.95
CA THR A 138 12.63 -7.19 -7.07
C THR A 138 12.73 -7.85 -5.70
N HIS A 139 13.55 -8.90 -5.57
CA HIS A 139 13.58 -9.77 -4.38
C HIS A 139 12.19 -10.28 -3.95
N ASP A 140 11.26 -10.40 -4.92
CA ASP A 140 9.87 -10.78 -4.72
C ASP A 140 9.08 -9.85 -3.77
N PHE A 141 9.60 -8.64 -3.51
CA PHE A 141 9.00 -7.64 -2.64
C PHE A 141 9.01 -6.26 -3.29
N VAL A 142 7.83 -5.73 -3.58
CA VAL A 142 7.63 -4.40 -4.16
C VAL A 142 6.53 -3.63 -3.43
N ARG A 143 6.78 -2.34 -3.20
CA ARG A 143 5.89 -1.43 -2.45
C ARG A 143 5.75 -0.09 -3.17
N PRO A 144 5.05 -0.09 -4.32
CA PRO A 144 4.80 1.13 -5.06
C PRO A 144 3.88 2.08 -4.28
N THR A 145 3.80 3.33 -4.73
CA THR A 145 2.97 4.36 -4.11
C THR A 145 2.07 5.02 -5.12
N TYR A 146 0.81 5.18 -4.74
CA TYR A 146 -0.06 6.11 -5.44
C TYR A 146 0.43 7.54 -5.22
N ARG A 147 0.62 8.27 -6.31
CA ARG A 147 0.93 9.70 -6.28
C ARG A 147 0.11 10.37 -7.36
N ALA A 148 -0.85 11.20 -6.96
CA ALA A 148 -1.77 11.89 -7.86
C ALA A 148 -2.53 10.96 -8.82
N GLY A 149 -2.82 9.72 -8.40
CA GLY A 149 -3.54 8.73 -9.19
C GLY A 149 -2.68 7.67 -9.87
N ASP A 150 -1.40 7.94 -10.08
CA ASP A 150 -0.47 6.99 -10.69
C ASP A 150 0.14 6.08 -9.62
N LEU A 151 0.18 4.78 -9.85
CA LEU A 151 0.90 3.81 -9.03
C LEU A 151 2.36 3.74 -9.48
N ILE A 152 3.25 4.32 -8.68
CA ILE A 152 4.67 4.49 -9.01
C ILE A 152 5.54 3.52 -8.22
N LEU A 153 6.33 2.70 -8.91
CA LEU A 153 7.40 1.92 -8.30
C LEU A 153 8.69 2.74 -8.24
N GLU A 154 9.07 3.15 -7.04
CA GLU A 154 10.34 3.82 -6.78
C GLU A 154 11.47 2.77 -6.71
N ILE A 155 12.56 3.01 -7.45
CA ILE A 155 13.74 2.14 -7.51
C ILE A 155 15.01 2.93 -7.19
N THR A 156 16.03 2.24 -6.73
CA THR A 156 17.37 2.80 -6.48
C THR A 156 18.39 2.09 -7.38
N PRO A 157 19.29 2.83 -8.06
CA PRO A 157 20.40 2.20 -8.79
C PRO A 157 21.27 1.35 -7.86
N SER A 158 21.77 0.23 -8.38
CA SER A 158 22.67 -0.69 -7.70
C SER A 158 23.84 -1.06 -8.60
N THR A 159 24.83 -1.78 -8.06
CA THR A 159 25.99 -2.23 -8.84
C THR A 159 25.64 -3.18 -9.99
N THR A 160 24.50 -3.86 -9.92
CA THR A 160 24.06 -4.87 -10.89
C THR A 160 22.79 -4.47 -11.64
N GLY A 161 22.36 -3.21 -11.56
CA GLY A 161 21.13 -2.71 -12.18
C GLY A 161 20.37 -1.79 -11.21
N ALA A 162 19.17 -2.19 -10.81
CA ALA A 162 18.33 -1.46 -9.86
C ALA A 162 17.60 -2.41 -8.91
N ILE A 163 17.17 -1.88 -7.76
CA ILE A 163 16.35 -2.56 -6.76
C ILE A 163 15.18 -1.66 -6.36
N PRO A 164 14.04 -2.22 -5.90
CA PRO A 164 12.98 -1.41 -5.26
C PRO A 164 13.53 -0.57 -4.10
N PHE A 165 12.98 0.63 -3.93
CA PHE A 165 13.38 1.52 -2.85
C PHE A 165 13.08 0.93 -1.46
N GLU A 166 11.92 0.29 -1.30
CA GLU A 166 11.54 -0.37 -0.05
C GLU A 166 11.93 -1.85 -0.10
N LEU A 167 12.69 -2.31 0.91
CA LEU A 167 13.14 -3.69 1.04
C LEU A 167 12.38 -4.40 2.16
N GLU A 168 12.03 -5.67 1.96
CA GLU A 168 11.27 -6.48 2.95
C GLU A 168 12.02 -6.59 4.28
N HIS A 169 13.31 -6.90 4.18
CA HIS A 169 14.22 -6.98 5.31
C HIS A 169 15.33 -5.95 5.09
N GLN A 170 15.30 -4.85 5.83
CA GLN A 170 16.43 -3.93 5.88
C GLN A 170 17.57 -4.62 6.62
N HIS A 171 18.42 -5.35 5.90
CA HIS A 171 19.75 -5.66 6.40
C HIS A 171 20.51 -4.33 6.43
N ILE A 172 20.56 -3.71 7.62
CA ILE A 172 21.42 -2.56 7.87
C ILE A 172 22.85 -3.06 7.62
N CYS A 173 23.40 -2.78 6.44
CA CYS A 173 24.83 -2.88 6.19
C CYS A 173 25.50 -1.71 6.93
N GLY A 174 25.71 -1.88 8.23
CA GLY A 174 26.64 -1.05 9.00
C GLY A 174 28.07 -1.47 8.65
N HIS A 175 28.83 -0.52 8.09
CA HIS A 175 30.28 -0.57 7.98
C HIS A 175 30.97 -0.70 9.34
#